data_AF-A0A0T9Z2Z5-F1
#
_entry.id   AF-A0A0T9Z2Z5-F1
#
_cell.length_a   1.000
_cell.length_b   1.000
_cell.length_c   1.000
_cell.angle_alpha   90.00
_cell.angle_beta   90.00
_cell.angle_gamma   90.00
#
_symmetry.space_group_name_H-M   'P 1'
#
loop_
_entity.id
_entity.type
_entity.pdbx_description
1 polymer ?
#
loop_
_entity_poly.entity_id
_entity_poly.type
_entity_poly.pdbx_seq_one_letter_code
_entity_poly.pdbx_strand_id
1 'polypeptide(L)'
;MLCSTATRARQTLAHTGIDAPARYAERLYGAAPGTVIEEINRVGDNVTTLLVVGHEPTTSALAIVLASISGTDAAVAERISEKFPTSGIAVLRVAGHWADVEPGCAALVGFHVPR
;
A
#
# COMPACT_ATOMS: atom_id res chain seq x y z
N MET A 1 -6.60 8.67 -2.32
CA MET A 1 -6.55 7.50 -1.40
C MET A 1 -7.37 6.38 -1.99
N LEU A 2 -6.90 5.13 -1.90
CA LEU A 2 -7.66 3.92 -2.23
C LEU A 2 -7.99 3.18 -0.93
N CYS A 3 -9.24 2.74 -0.77
CA CYS A 3 -9.65 2.09 0.46
C CYS A 3 -10.69 1.00 0.21
N SER A 4 -10.55 -0.12 0.91
CA SER A 4 -11.59 -1.16 0.90
C SER A 4 -12.93 -0.60 1.39
N THR A 5 -14.04 -1.14 0.88
CA THR A 5 -15.40 -0.76 1.28
C THR A 5 -15.77 -1.22 2.69
N ALA A 6 -15.00 -2.13 3.30
CA ALA A 6 -15.28 -2.64 4.64
C ALA A 6 -15.27 -1.53 5.71
N THR A 7 -16.24 -1.60 6.64
CA THR A 7 -16.41 -0.60 7.71
C THR A 7 -15.11 -0.32 8.46
N ARG A 8 -14.36 -1.37 8.85
CA ARG A 8 -13.07 -1.21 9.55
C ARG A 8 -12.04 -0.42 8.74
N ALA A 9 -11.96 -0.62 7.42
CA ALA A 9 -11.00 0.08 6.56
C ALA A 9 -11.40 1.55 6.39
N ARG A 10 -12.70 1.82 6.20
CA ARG A 10 -13.24 3.18 6.12
C ARG A 10 -13.02 3.95 7.42
N GLN A 11 -13.24 3.31 8.57
CA GLN A 11 -12.98 3.89 9.88
C GLN A 11 -11.49 4.17 10.08
N THR A 12 -10.60 3.22 9.76
CA THR A 12 -9.14 3.46 9.78
C THR A 12 -8.77 4.68 8.95
N LEU A 13 -9.28 4.77 7.71
CA LEU A 13 -9.03 5.92 6.84
C LEU A 13 -9.53 7.23 7.46
N ALA A 14 -10.76 7.26 7.98
CA ALA A 14 -11.33 8.45 8.61
C ALA A 14 -10.51 8.92 9.82
N HIS A 15 -9.98 7.99 10.61
CA HIS A 15 -9.14 8.30 11.77
C HIS A 15 -7.73 8.79 11.42
N THR A 16 -7.30 8.72 10.15
CA THR A 16 -6.02 9.33 9.74
C THR A 16 -6.05 10.85 9.76
N GLY A 17 -7.24 11.47 9.66
CA GLY A 17 -7.38 12.92 9.51
C GLY A 17 -6.86 13.47 8.18
N ILE A 18 -6.53 12.62 7.21
CA ILE A 18 -6.04 13.05 5.89
C ILE A 18 -7.21 13.58 5.06
N ASP A 19 -7.14 14.86 4.70
CA ASP A 19 -8.09 15.48 3.78
C ASP A 19 -7.62 15.33 2.33
N ALA A 20 -8.07 14.25 1.69
CA ALA A 20 -7.80 13.97 0.28
C ALA A 20 -8.95 13.16 -0.35
N PRO A 21 -9.12 13.18 -1.68
CA PRO A 21 -10.11 12.36 -2.34
C PRO A 21 -9.89 10.86 -2.07
N ALA A 22 -10.95 10.17 -1.66
CA ALA A 22 -10.95 8.73 -1.41
C ALA A 22 -11.78 8.00 -2.46
N ARG A 23 -11.19 6.98 -3.09
CA ARG A 23 -11.88 6.02 -3.95
C ARG A 23 -12.05 4.72 -3.18
N TYR A 24 -13.30 4.34 -2.92
CA TYR A 24 -13.62 3.09 -2.25
C TYR A 24 -13.79 1.97 -3.29
N ALA A 25 -13.12 0.84 -3.08
CA ALA A 25 -13.15 -0.28 -4.01
C ALA A 25 -13.43 -1.59 -3.26
N GLU A 26 -14.51 -2.28 -3.65
CA GLU A 26 -14.86 -3.58 -3.08
C GLU A 26 -13.79 -4.64 -3.41
N ARG A 27 -13.17 -4.54 -4.59
CA ARG A 27 -12.08 -5.42 -5.04
C ARG A 27 -10.86 -5.43 -4.12
N LEU A 28 -10.71 -4.46 -3.22
CA LEU A 28 -9.64 -4.44 -2.22
C LEU A 28 -9.93 -5.34 -1.00
N TYR A 29 -11.17 -5.83 -0.84
CA TYR A 29 -11.52 -6.76 0.23
C TYR A 29 -11.13 -8.20 -0.15
N GLY A 30 -10.20 -8.79 0.58
CA GLY A 30 -9.71 -10.14 0.28
C GLY A 30 -8.92 -10.26 -1.03
N ALA A 31 -8.37 -9.13 -1.51
CA ALA A 31 -7.63 -9.04 -2.76
C ALA A 31 -6.32 -9.84 -2.73
N ALA A 32 -5.84 -10.31 -3.88
CA ALA A 32 -4.43 -10.68 -4.03
C ALA A 32 -3.59 -9.41 -4.33
N PRO A 33 -2.26 -9.41 -4.12
CA PRO A 33 -1.40 -8.26 -4.43
C PRO A 33 -1.57 -7.73 -5.86
N GLY A 34 -1.68 -8.63 -6.85
CA GLY A 34 -1.92 -8.24 -8.24
C GLY A 34 -3.20 -7.42 -8.45
N THR A 35 -4.29 -7.77 -7.76
CA THR A 35 -5.54 -6.98 -7.80
C THR A 35 -5.36 -5.59 -7.19
N VAL A 36 -4.52 -5.45 -6.15
CA VAL A 36 -4.21 -4.13 -5.59
C VAL A 36 -3.35 -3.32 -6.55
N ILE A 37 -2.38 -3.95 -7.23
CA ILE A 37 -1.56 -3.32 -8.28
C ILE A 37 -2.47 -2.79 -9.40
N GLU A 38 -3.42 -3.59 -9.90
CA GLU A 38 -4.37 -3.13 -10.92
C GLU A 38 -5.18 -1.89 -10.48
N GLU A 39 -5.54 -1.80 -9.19
CA GLU A 39 -6.24 -0.62 -8.65
C GLU A 39 -5.31 0.60 -8.49
N ILE A 40 -4.02 0.37 -8.21
CA ILE A 40 -2.97 1.40 -8.20
C ILE A 40 -2.75 1.91 -9.63
N ASN A 41 -2.67 1.04 -10.64
CA ASN A 41 -2.44 1.42 -12.04
C ASN A 41 -3.53 2.32 -12.64
N ARG A 42 -4.71 2.37 -12.01
CA ARG A 42 -5.83 3.24 -12.40
C ARG A 42 -5.74 4.66 -11.82
N VAL A 43 -4.74 4.94 -11.00
CA VAL A 43 -4.53 6.26 -10.40
C VAL A 43 -3.89 7.18 -11.43
N GLY A 44 -4.39 8.41 -11.55
CA GLY A 44 -3.84 9.41 -12.46
C GLY A 44 -2.50 9.97 -11.96
N ASP A 45 -1.60 10.32 -12.88
CA ASP A 45 -0.25 10.80 -12.56
C ASP A 45 -0.21 12.19 -11.90
N ASN A 46 -1.35 12.89 -11.85
CA ASN A 46 -1.49 14.09 -11.04
C ASN A 46 -1.46 13.79 -9.52
N VAL A 47 -1.54 12.53 -9.11
CA VAL A 47 -1.40 12.09 -7.71
C VAL A 47 0.08 11.85 -7.41
N THR A 48 0.67 12.64 -6.51
CA THR A 48 2.08 12.46 -6.11
C THR A 48 2.26 11.46 -4.97
N THR A 49 1.21 11.18 -4.21
CA THR A 49 1.25 10.27 -3.06
C THR A 49 -0.06 9.52 -2.94
N LEU A 50 0.04 8.19 -2.87
CA LEU A 50 -1.09 7.29 -2.80
C LEU A 50 -1.09 6.53 -1.46
N LEU A 51 -2.13 6.75 -0.65
CA LEU A 51 -2.44 5.87 0.48
C LEU A 51 -3.38 4.76 0.02
N VAL A 52 -3.03 3.51 0.33
CA VAL A 52 -3.86 2.32 0.11
C VAL A 52 -4.21 1.71 1.47
N VAL A 53 -5.50 1.63 1.78
CA VAL A 53 -6.01 0.99 3.02
C VAL A 53 -6.70 -0.32 2.66
N GLY A 54 -6.02 -1.42 2.97
CA GLY A 54 -6.43 -2.78 2.65
C GLY A 54 -6.50 -3.69 3.87
N HIS A 55 -6.22 -4.98 3.66
CA HIS A 55 -6.30 -6.02 4.68
C HIS A 55 -5.06 -6.88 4.65
N GLU A 56 -4.77 -7.52 5.78
CA GLU A 56 -3.82 -8.63 5.80
C GLU A 56 -4.46 -9.96 5.38
N PRO A 57 -3.69 -10.85 4.71
CA PRO A 57 -2.23 -10.83 4.47
C PRO A 57 -1.76 -10.06 3.21
N THR A 58 -2.68 -9.43 2.48
CA THR A 58 -2.39 -8.80 1.18
C THR A 58 -1.49 -7.58 1.30
N THR A 59 -1.54 -6.84 2.40
CA THR A 59 -0.86 -5.55 2.56
C THR A 59 0.65 -5.75 2.72
N SER A 60 1.08 -6.69 3.56
CA SER A 60 2.49 -7.06 3.69
C SER A 60 3.02 -7.70 2.40
N ALA A 61 2.26 -8.63 1.82
CA ALA A 61 2.61 -9.26 0.57
C ALA A 61 2.79 -8.24 -0.56
N LEU A 62 1.90 -7.25 -0.68
CA LEU A 62 2.03 -6.17 -1.65
C LEU A 62 3.31 -5.36 -1.45
N ALA A 63 3.62 -5.00 -0.19
CA ALA A 63 4.84 -4.23 0.11
C ALA A 63 6.10 -4.98 -0.31
N ILE A 64 6.16 -6.30 -0.07
CA ILE A 64 7.30 -7.15 -0.47
C ILE A 64 7.33 -7.38 -1.98
N VAL A 65 6.18 -7.64 -2.62
CA VAL A 65 6.09 -7.86 -4.07
C VAL A 65 6.54 -6.63 -4.87
N LEU A 66 6.20 -5.43 -4.41
CA LEU A 66 6.61 -4.18 -5.06
C LEU A 66 8.07 -3.80 -4.78
N ALA A 67 8.67 -4.32 -3.70
CA ALA A 67 10.03 -3.98 -3.30
C ALA A 67 11.05 -4.50 -4.34
N SER A 68 11.75 -3.57 -4.96
CA SER A 68 12.86 -3.85 -5.86
C SER A 68 14.11 -4.24 -5.07
N ILE A 69 15.07 -4.88 -5.73
CA ILE A 69 16.38 -5.18 -5.14
C ILE A 69 17.17 -3.89 -4.86
N SER A 70 16.97 -2.84 -5.66
CA SER A 70 17.75 -1.61 -5.58
C SER A 70 17.05 -0.55 -4.73
N GLY A 71 17.70 -0.09 -3.67
CA GLY A 71 17.18 0.99 -2.82
C GLY A 71 16.13 0.58 -1.79
N THR A 72 15.68 -0.68 -1.78
CA THR A 72 14.93 -1.26 -0.66
C THR A 72 15.84 -1.41 0.56
N ASP A 73 15.34 -0.97 1.71
CA ASP A 73 15.97 -1.25 3.00
C ASP A 73 15.67 -2.70 3.42
N ALA A 74 16.70 -3.53 3.41
CA ALA A 74 16.60 -4.95 3.75
C ALA A 74 16.07 -5.18 5.19
N ALA A 75 16.44 -4.33 6.15
CA ALA A 75 15.96 -4.44 7.52
C ALA A 75 14.48 -4.07 7.64
N VAL A 76 14.00 -3.13 6.81
CA VAL A 76 12.57 -2.83 6.71
C VAL A 76 11.79 -4.01 6.11
N ALA A 77 12.31 -4.62 5.05
CA ALA A 77 11.71 -5.81 4.44
C ALA A 77 11.62 -6.98 5.43
N GLU A 78 12.70 -7.25 6.16
CA GLU A 78 12.76 -8.29 7.20
C GLU A 78 11.68 -8.07 8.27
N ARG A 79 11.57 -6.85 8.82
CA ARG A 79 10.55 -6.51 9.81
C ARG A 79 9.11 -6.71 9.31
N ILE A 80 8.84 -6.39 8.03
CA ILE A 80 7.54 -6.64 7.42
C ILE A 80 7.26 -8.14 7.31
N SER A 81 8.26 -8.93 6.88
CA SER A 81 8.16 -10.38 6.77
C SER A 81 7.98 -11.08 8.12
N GLU A 82 8.55 -10.53 9.20
CA GLU A 82 8.32 -11.01 10.56
C GLU A 82 6.87 -10.79 11.02
N LYS A 83 6.36 -9.55 10.87
CA LYS A 83 4.99 -9.21 11.28
C LYS A 83 4.50 -7.89 10.70
N PHE A 84 3.28 -7.90 10.15
CA PHE A 84 2.53 -6.70 9.80
C PHE A 84 1.31 -6.52 10.71
N PRO A 85 1.40 -5.73 11.80
CA PRO A 85 0.29 -5.53 12.71
C PRO A 85 -0.80 -4.65 12.11
N THR A 86 -1.99 -4.67 12.71
CA THR A 86 -3.09 -3.77 12.34
C THR A 86 -2.64 -2.32 12.41
N SER A 87 -3.02 -1.52 11.40
CA SER A 87 -2.60 -0.12 11.24
C SER A 87 -1.08 0.08 11.04
N GLY A 88 -0.33 -0.99 10.74
CA GLY A 88 1.03 -0.86 10.19
C GLY A 88 1.01 -0.17 8.82
N ILE A 89 2.07 0.58 8.51
CA ILE A 89 2.22 1.34 7.25
C ILE A 89 3.60 1.04 6.68
N ALA A 90 3.64 0.38 5.52
CA ALA A 90 4.82 0.31 4.69
C ALA A 90 4.90 1.55 3.79
N VAL A 91 6.09 2.11 3.63
CA VAL A 91 6.35 3.29 2.79
C VAL A 91 7.21 2.87 1.62
N LEU A 92 6.66 3.01 0.41
CA LEU A 92 7.35 2.70 -0.84
C LEU A 92 7.56 3.96 -1.67
N ARG A 93 8.72 4.09 -2.30
CA ARG A 93 8.99 5.08 -3.33
C ARG A 93 8.86 4.42 -4.69
N VAL A 94 7.89 4.88 -5.46
CA VAL A 94 7.66 4.47 -6.84
C VAL A 94 8.28 5.52 -7.75
N ALA A 95 9.02 5.08 -8.78
CA ALA A 95 9.47 5.95 -9.85
C ALA A 95 8.57 5.79 -11.08
N GLY A 96 8.36 6.86 -11.84
CA GLY A 96 7.54 6.83 -13.06
C GLY A 96 6.05 6.99 -12.79
N HIS A 97 5.24 6.42 -13.68
CA HIS A 97 3.79 6.56 -13.70
C HIS A 97 3.10 5.49 -12.85
N TRP A 98 1.93 5.78 -12.30
CA TRP A 98 1.17 4.77 -11.54
C TRP A 98 0.76 3.59 -12.41
N ALA A 99 0.51 3.83 -13.70
CA ALA A 99 0.15 2.83 -14.69
C ALA A 99 1.24 1.75 -14.88
N ASP A 100 2.49 2.08 -14.58
CA ASP A 100 3.66 1.19 -14.77
C ASP A 100 4.05 0.46 -13.47
N VAL A 101 3.28 0.62 -12.39
CA VAL A 101 3.56 -0.10 -11.14
C VAL A 101 3.40 -1.60 -11.36
N GLU A 102 4.47 -2.33 -11.10
CA GLU A 102 4.58 -3.78 -11.26
C GLU A 102 5.47 -4.38 -10.16
N PRO A 103 5.51 -5.71 -10.00
CA PRO A 103 6.40 -6.35 -9.04
C PRO A 103 7.86 -5.89 -9.18
N GLY A 104 8.51 -5.57 -8.06
CA GLY A 104 9.90 -5.14 -8.02
C GLY A 104 10.18 -3.75 -8.59
N CYS A 105 9.18 -2.88 -8.74
CA CYS A 105 9.36 -1.54 -9.33
C CYS A 105 9.60 -0.42 -8.30
N ALA A 106 9.48 -0.68 -7.00
CA ALA A 106 9.47 0.35 -5.97
C ALA A 106 10.56 0.12 -4.90
N ALA A 107 11.11 1.18 -4.33
CA ALA A 107 12.00 1.06 -3.19
C ALA A 107 11.18 1.06 -1.89
N LEU A 108 11.28 0.00 -1.08
CA LEU A 108 10.69 -0.04 0.26
C LEU A 108 11.61 0.69 1.24
N VAL A 109 11.17 1.85 1.73
CA VAL A 109 12.02 2.81 2.47
C VAL A 109 11.60 3.04 3.92
N GLY A 110 10.49 2.45 4.36
CA GLY A 110 10.02 2.63 5.73
C GLY A 110 8.93 1.66 6.14
N PHE A 111 8.84 1.41 7.44
CA PHE A 111 7.77 0.63 8.06
C PHE A 111 7.46 1.16 9.45
N HIS A 112 6.25 1.71 9.58
CA HIS A 112 5.73 2.29 10.80
C HIS A 112 4.69 1.36 11.40
N VAL A 113 4.81 1.13 12.71
CA VAL A 113 3.80 0.40 13.49
C VAL A 113 3.21 1.36 14.52
N PRO A 114 1.89 1.32 14.77
CA PRO A 114 1.26 2.15 15.79
C PRO A 114 1.87 1.86 17.17
N ARG A 115 1.96 2.89 18.00
CA ARG A 115 2.35 2.81 19.41
C ARG A 115 1.21 3.33 20.29
#